data_AF-A0A7X3UG18-F1
#
_entry.id   AF-A0A7X3UG18-F1
#
_cell.length_a   1.000
_cell.length_b   1.000
_cell.length_c   1.000
_cell.angle_alpha   90.00
_cell.angle_beta   90.00
_cell.angle_gamma   90.00
#
_symmetry.space_group_name_H-M   'P 1'
#
loop_
_entity.id
_entity.type
_entity.pdbx_description
1 polymer ?
#
loop_
_entity_poly.entity_id
_entity_poly.type
_entity_poly.pdbx_seq_one_letter_code
_entity_poly.pdbx_strand_id
1 'polypeptide(L)'
;QRVRLHKGTSETIGRLILLDRDELAPGETGYVQLRLEKPIVAERNERFIIRGFSSMRLLGGGRFVEVYPQKNRRFRRPVLDYLKAVTGAEPDALVERVMQHAHGAEGLKSMQDLVRSTNLNAEVLEQSLARLVDQGELVQFPDHRFLHREGYAGLKDELVKLLQKMHRTQRLKDTLPKDAPRLQLSWEPPDMLYDGLLNDLDAEGRIVLSGRSVRLSNHAVKLEAREKRMLAALEELGDAQPPAVFSMNDLVQVLEDRSMITEDLRVDLKADADMIRSMAGYAMDQEIFVEFADRQIMHHRALESVRQNLVAYLESHGTVRASEFRSHLGISRAHATALLDYFCDLGVTNRESGTHRLAQGD
;
A
#
# COMPACT_ATOMS: atom_id res chain seq x y z
N GLN A 1 8.42 20.47 37.74
CA GLN A 1 9.49 20.84 38.71
C GLN A 1 10.80 20.15 38.34
N ARG A 2 11.98 20.76 38.55
CA ARG A 2 13.27 20.05 38.41
C ARG A 2 13.53 19.21 39.66
N VAL A 3 13.95 17.97 39.46
CA VAL A 3 14.17 16.99 40.51
C VAL A 3 15.40 16.15 40.22
N ARG A 4 15.93 15.51 41.25
CA ARG A 4 17.01 14.52 41.15
C ARG A 4 16.42 13.12 41.31
N LEU A 5 16.62 12.28 40.32
CA LEU A 5 16.18 10.89 40.29
C LEU A 5 17.34 9.99 40.71
N HIS A 6 17.08 9.10 41.66
CA HIS A 6 18.00 8.04 42.06
C HIS A 6 17.40 6.68 41.67
N LYS A 7 18.15 5.90 40.90
CA LYS A 7 17.81 4.54 40.46
C LYS A 7 19.04 3.65 40.56
N GLY A 8 19.01 2.65 41.43
CA GLY A 8 20.19 1.82 41.70
C GLY A 8 21.38 2.70 42.13
N THR A 9 22.50 2.56 41.43
CA THR A 9 23.71 3.40 41.60
C THR A 9 23.71 4.66 40.72
N SER A 10 22.68 4.86 39.90
CA SER A 10 22.59 5.99 38.98
C SER A 10 21.88 7.18 39.62
N GLU A 11 22.43 8.36 39.36
CA GLU A 11 21.84 9.65 39.71
C GLU A 11 21.73 10.51 38.45
N THR A 12 20.53 11.05 38.20
CA THR A 12 20.30 11.96 37.07
C THR A 12 19.34 13.07 37.44
N ILE A 13 19.48 14.21 36.78
CA ILE A 13 18.54 15.34 36.93
C ILE A 13 17.44 15.17 35.89
N GLY A 14 16.22 15.55 36.26
CA GLY A 14 15.11 15.57 35.33
C GLY A 14 14.01 16.55 35.70
N ARG A 15 13.01 16.65 34.84
CA ARG A 15 11.78 17.40 35.07
C ARG A 15 10.64 16.43 35.37
N LEU A 16 10.03 16.61 36.54
CA LEU A 16 8.80 15.93 36.95
C LEU A 16 7.60 16.69 36.43
N ILE A 17 6.69 15.95 35.79
CA ILE A 17 5.42 16.43 35.23
C ILE A 17 4.30 15.52 35.73
N LEU A 18 3.34 16.07 36.48
CA LEU A 18 2.13 15.35 36.87
C LEU A 18 1.18 15.25 35.67
N LEU A 19 0.65 14.05 35.42
CA LEU A 19 -0.14 13.76 34.23
C LEU A 19 -1.64 14.05 34.40
N ASP A 20 -2.15 14.05 35.63
CA ASP A 20 -3.59 14.12 35.95
C ASP A 20 -3.99 15.28 36.89
N ARG A 21 -3.04 16.06 37.40
CA ARG A 21 -3.26 17.15 38.37
C ARG A 21 -2.10 18.14 38.39
N ASP A 22 -2.28 19.30 39.04
CA ASP A 22 -1.23 20.33 39.18
C ASP A 22 -0.33 20.14 40.40
N GLU A 23 -0.86 19.61 41.51
CA GLU A 23 -0.12 19.39 42.75
C GLU A 23 -0.40 17.98 43.31
N LEU A 24 0.57 17.43 44.04
CA LEU A 24 0.48 16.14 44.70
C LEU A 24 0.87 16.31 46.17
N ALA A 25 -0.08 16.09 47.09
CA ALA A 25 0.15 16.31 48.52
C ALA A 25 0.94 15.15 49.16
N PRO A 26 1.57 15.36 50.33
CA PRO A 26 2.25 14.28 51.05
C PRO A 26 1.32 13.10 51.33
N GLY A 27 1.75 11.89 50.98
CA GLY A 27 0.98 10.65 51.13
C GLY A 27 0.10 10.29 49.94
N GLU A 28 -0.08 11.20 48.97
CA GLU A 28 -0.83 10.90 47.75
C GLU A 28 -0.01 10.13 46.72
N THR A 29 -0.72 9.45 45.82
CA THR A 29 -0.14 8.78 44.65
C THR A 29 -0.72 9.34 43.36
N GLY A 30 0.08 9.30 42.30
CA GLY A 30 -0.32 9.81 40.99
C GLY A 30 0.68 9.42 39.91
N TYR A 31 0.23 9.49 38.65
CA TYR A 31 1.09 9.21 37.51
C TYR A 31 1.93 10.43 37.15
N VAL A 32 3.24 10.21 37.06
CA VAL A 32 4.21 11.24 36.70
C VAL A 32 4.98 10.84 35.44
N GLN A 33 5.28 11.81 34.60
CA GLN A 33 6.28 11.66 33.55
C GLN A 33 7.57 12.33 33.98
N LEU A 34 8.67 11.57 33.95
CA LEU A 34 10.01 12.06 34.21
C LEU A 34 10.74 12.29 32.89
N ARG A 35 11.19 13.53 32.65
CA ARG A 35 12.04 13.88 31.50
C ARG A 35 13.46 14.07 32.00
N LEU A 36 14.31 13.10 31.75
CA LEU A 36 15.67 13.04 32.29
C LEU A 36 16.65 13.76 31.37
N GLU A 37 17.65 14.41 31.95
CA GLU A 37 18.73 15.08 31.20
C GLU A 37 19.76 14.10 30.65
N LYS A 38 19.90 12.94 31.31
CA LYS A 38 20.72 11.81 30.86
C LYS A 38 19.88 10.53 30.83
N PRO A 39 20.09 9.64 29.84
CA PRO A 39 19.42 8.35 29.80
C PRO A 39 19.80 7.50 31.02
N ILE A 40 18.87 6.64 31.44
CA ILE A 40 19.09 5.63 32.48
C ILE A 40 18.62 4.28 31.96
N VAL A 41 19.16 3.21 32.53
CA VAL A 41 18.62 1.87 32.36
C VAL A 41 17.59 1.64 33.45
N ALA A 42 16.34 1.37 33.08
CA ALA A 42 15.27 1.06 34.01
C ALA A 42 14.37 -0.02 33.41
N GLU A 43 13.79 -0.83 34.28
CA GLU A 43 12.80 -1.85 33.94
C GLU A 43 11.45 -1.50 34.57
N ARG A 44 10.39 -2.04 33.98
CA ARG A 44 9.04 -1.95 34.54
C ARG A 44 9.03 -2.52 35.96
N ASN A 45 8.28 -1.85 36.83
CA ASN A 45 8.13 -2.10 38.27
C ASN A 45 9.36 -1.87 39.15
N GLU A 46 10.52 -1.49 38.60
CA GLU A 46 11.66 -1.08 39.42
C GLU A 46 11.35 0.19 40.23
N ARG A 47 11.87 0.23 41.46
CA ARG A 47 11.69 1.36 42.38
C ARG A 47 12.70 2.47 42.10
N PHE A 48 12.25 3.70 42.28
CA PHE A 48 13.11 4.89 42.24
C PHE A 48 12.79 5.84 43.39
N ILE A 49 13.74 6.74 43.65
CA ILE A 49 13.61 7.81 44.64
C ILE A 49 13.76 9.17 43.97
N ILE A 50 12.96 10.15 44.37
CA ILE A 50 13.02 11.53 43.89
C ILE A 50 13.40 12.46 45.04
N ARG A 51 14.44 13.27 44.81
CA ARG A 51 14.89 14.31 45.72
C ARG A 51 14.79 15.70 45.09
N GLY A 52 14.72 16.72 45.95
CA GLY A 52 14.77 18.12 45.53
C GLY A 52 16.08 18.42 44.81
N PHE A 53 16.01 19.25 43.76
CA PHE A 53 17.18 19.60 42.96
C PHE A 53 18.31 20.23 43.78
N SER A 54 17.97 21.18 44.67
CA SER A 54 18.95 21.93 45.48
C SER A 54 19.03 21.46 46.93
N SER A 55 17.91 21.07 47.55
CA SER A 55 17.84 20.84 49.00
C SER A 55 18.19 19.41 49.43
N MET A 56 18.47 18.49 48.50
CA MET A 56 18.67 17.04 48.75
C MET A 56 17.57 16.36 49.60
N ARG A 57 16.45 17.05 49.87
CA ARG A 57 15.31 16.56 50.61
C ARG A 57 14.57 15.50 49.78
N LEU A 58 14.16 14.42 50.42
CA LEU A 58 13.28 13.42 49.81
C LEU A 58 11.92 14.06 49.50
N LEU A 59 11.54 14.05 48.22
CA LEU A 59 10.22 14.49 47.77
C LEU A 59 9.24 13.32 47.70
N GLY A 60 9.74 12.13 47.36
CA GLY A 60 8.94 10.92 47.28
C GLY A 60 9.71 9.80 46.57
N GLY A 61 8.97 8.75 46.20
CA GLY A 61 9.48 7.64 45.41
C GLY A 61 8.36 7.04 44.58
N GLY A 62 8.70 6.07 43.74
CA GLY A 62 7.71 5.44 42.88
C GLY A 62 8.26 4.19 42.21
N ARG A 63 7.49 3.68 41.25
CA ARG A 63 7.89 2.58 40.37
C ARG A 63 7.73 3.00 38.92
N PHE A 64 8.61 2.50 38.05
CA PHE A 64 8.45 2.71 36.61
C PHE A 64 7.28 1.88 36.09
N VAL A 65 6.24 2.55 35.60
CA VAL A 65 5.09 1.88 34.98
C VAL A 65 5.36 1.68 33.48
N GLU A 66 5.90 2.69 32.80
CA GLU A 66 6.27 2.64 31.39
C GLU A 66 7.69 3.19 31.23
N VAL A 67 8.55 2.43 30.55
CA VAL A 67 9.99 2.74 30.40
C VAL A 67 10.34 3.29 29.02
N TYR A 68 9.49 3.05 28.01
CA TYR A 68 9.63 3.62 26.68
C TYR A 68 8.41 4.47 26.28
N PRO A 69 7.98 5.47 27.10
CA PRO A 69 6.79 6.23 26.79
C PRO A 69 7.01 7.17 25.62
N GLN A 70 6.04 7.24 24.71
CA GLN A 70 5.96 8.35 23.77
C GLN A 70 5.72 9.69 24.51
N LYS A 71 5.99 10.81 23.82
CA LYS A 71 5.82 12.14 24.38
C LYS A 71 4.35 12.44 24.66
N ASN A 72 3.94 12.25 25.91
CA ASN A 72 2.58 12.53 26.35
C ASN A 72 2.40 14.00 26.79
N ARG A 73 1.25 14.56 26.40
CA ARG A 73 0.75 15.82 26.97
C ARG A 73 -0.02 15.52 28.25
N ARG A 74 -0.14 16.50 29.15
CA ARG A 74 -0.93 16.37 30.38
C ARG A 74 -2.41 16.13 30.06
N PHE A 75 -3.14 15.50 30.99
CA PHE A 75 -4.58 15.27 30.95
C PHE A 75 -5.06 14.50 29.71
N ARG A 76 -4.20 13.65 29.13
CA ARG A 76 -4.58 12.73 28.07
C ARG A 76 -5.21 11.49 28.67
N ARG A 77 -6.54 11.43 28.62
CA ARG A 77 -7.33 10.32 29.18
C ARG A 77 -6.90 8.92 28.70
N PRO A 78 -6.64 8.69 27.40
CA PRO A 78 -6.16 7.37 26.93
C PRO A 78 -4.84 6.93 27.58
N VAL A 79 -3.93 7.87 27.83
CA VAL A 79 -2.64 7.58 28.49
C VAL A 79 -2.87 7.22 29.95
N LEU A 80 -3.72 7.96 30.66
CA LEU A 80 -4.04 7.67 32.06
C LEU A 80 -4.76 6.33 32.22
N ASP A 81 -5.68 6.02 31.31
CA ASP A 81 -6.42 4.76 31.33
C ASP A 81 -5.53 3.56 31.01
N TYR A 82 -4.58 3.72 30.08
CA TYR A 82 -3.51 2.73 29.84
C TYR A 82 -2.66 2.53 31.10
N LEU A 83 -2.10 3.61 31.66
CA LEU A 83 -1.23 3.54 32.83
C LEU A 83 -1.93 2.89 34.03
N LYS A 84 -3.22 3.20 34.25
CA LYS A 84 -4.04 2.53 35.27
C LYS A 84 -4.21 1.05 34.98
N ALA A 85 -4.56 0.70 33.74
CA ALA A 85 -4.82 -0.68 33.36
C ALA A 85 -3.59 -1.58 33.47
N VAL A 86 -2.38 -1.03 33.27
CA VAL A 86 -1.14 -1.81 33.33
C VAL A 86 -0.45 -1.77 34.71
N THR A 87 -0.92 -0.94 35.64
CA THR A 87 -0.32 -0.84 36.98
C THR A 87 -0.87 -1.96 37.86
N GLY A 88 -0.01 -2.92 38.20
CA GLY A 88 -0.42 -4.07 39.02
C GLY A 88 -1.32 -5.08 38.28
N ALA A 89 -1.31 -5.05 36.95
CA ALA A 89 -2.01 -6.03 36.13
C ALA A 89 -1.38 -7.41 36.23
N GLU A 90 -2.22 -8.44 36.20
CA GLU A 90 -1.80 -9.82 35.99
C GLU A 90 -1.14 -9.98 34.60
N PRO A 91 -0.28 -11.00 34.38
CA PRO A 91 0.51 -11.13 33.16
C PRO A 91 -0.29 -11.02 31.86
N ASP A 92 -1.43 -11.72 31.76
CA ASP A 92 -2.26 -11.72 30.53
C ASP A 92 -2.80 -10.33 30.23
N ALA A 93 -3.41 -9.68 31.23
CA ALA A 93 -3.95 -8.33 31.11
C ALA A 93 -2.85 -7.29 30.82
N LEU A 94 -1.64 -7.47 31.38
CA LEU A 94 -0.50 -6.62 31.08
C LEU A 94 -0.10 -6.74 29.61
N VAL A 95 0.10 -7.96 29.12
CA VAL A 95 0.52 -8.23 27.73
C VAL A 95 -0.51 -7.68 26.75
N GLU A 96 -1.79 -8.00 26.96
CA GLU A 96 -2.90 -7.51 26.14
C GLU A 96 -2.91 -5.99 26.07
N ARG A 97 -2.87 -5.30 27.22
CA ARG A 97 -2.94 -3.83 27.26
C ARG A 97 -1.72 -3.15 26.67
N VAL A 98 -0.52 -3.73 26.81
CA VAL A 98 0.70 -3.25 26.14
C VAL A 98 0.57 -3.39 24.62
N MET A 99 0.04 -4.51 24.14
CA MET A 99 -0.18 -4.77 22.71
C MET A 99 -1.27 -3.88 22.12
N GLN A 100 -2.39 -3.69 22.84
CA GLN A 100 -3.52 -2.86 22.44
C GLN A 100 -3.15 -1.37 22.35
N HIS A 101 -2.28 -0.89 23.24
CA HIS A 101 -1.86 0.51 23.26
C HIS A 101 -0.91 0.88 22.12
N ALA A 102 -0.26 -0.10 21.50
CA ALA A 102 0.71 0.12 20.44
C ALA A 102 0.03 0.18 19.05
N HIS A 103 0.55 1.05 18.17
CA HIS A 103 -0.03 1.30 16.84
C HIS A 103 1.03 1.26 15.75
N GLY A 104 0.62 0.98 14.52
CA GLY A 104 1.51 0.91 13.35
C GLY A 104 2.69 -0.03 13.60
N ALA A 105 3.91 0.43 13.26
CA ALA A 105 5.14 -0.32 13.44
C ALA A 105 5.38 -0.78 14.89
N GLU A 106 5.01 0.03 15.87
CA GLU A 106 5.23 -0.30 17.29
C GLU A 106 4.29 -1.40 17.80
N GLY A 107 3.17 -1.62 17.10
CA GLY A 107 2.19 -2.66 17.43
C GLY A 107 2.67 -4.07 17.10
N LEU A 108 3.53 -4.21 16.08
CA LEU A 108 4.07 -5.49 15.66
C LEU A 108 5.31 -5.83 16.51
N LYS A 109 5.12 -6.67 17.53
CA LYS A 109 6.16 -6.95 18.54
C LYS A 109 6.68 -8.38 18.48
N SER A 110 7.98 -8.54 18.61
CA SER A 110 8.61 -9.84 18.87
C SER A 110 8.53 -10.21 20.36
N MET A 111 8.86 -11.46 20.68
CA MET A 111 9.04 -11.90 22.07
C MET A 111 10.03 -11.00 22.84
N GLN A 112 11.13 -10.59 22.22
CA GLN A 112 12.14 -9.74 22.88
C GLN A 112 11.60 -8.33 23.19
N ASP A 113 10.79 -7.76 22.30
CA ASP A 113 10.16 -6.45 22.53
C ASP A 113 9.15 -6.51 23.68
N LEU A 114 8.45 -7.64 23.80
CA LEU A 114 7.49 -7.89 24.87
C LEU A 114 8.16 -8.13 26.22
N VAL A 115 9.27 -8.87 26.26
CA VAL A 115 10.09 -8.98 27.50
C VAL A 115 10.52 -7.60 27.97
N ARG A 116 11.03 -6.74 27.06
CA ARG A 116 11.47 -5.38 27.40
C ARG A 116 10.34 -4.46 27.89
N SER A 117 9.15 -4.57 27.33
CA SER A 117 8.01 -3.69 27.66
C SER A 117 7.20 -4.16 28.87
N THR A 118 7.14 -5.47 29.13
CA THR A 118 6.37 -6.07 30.23
C THR A 118 7.21 -6.39 31.46
N ASN A 119 8.52 -6.63 31.28
CA ASN A 119 9.42 -7.19 32.29
C ASN A 119 8.94 -8.53 32.88
N LEU A 120 8.24 -9.33 32.07
CA LEU A 120 7.88 -10.70 32.40
C LEU A 120 9.04 -11.65 32.05
N ASN A 121 9.17 -12.73 32.81
CA ASN A 121 10.06 -13.82 32.41
C ASN A 121 9.51 -14.51 31.15
N ALA A 122 10.39 -15.17 30.39
CA ALA A 122 10.05 -15.73 29.09
C ALA A 122 8.93 -16.79 29.18
N GLU A 123 8.98 -17.67 30.18
CA GLU A 123 8.00 -18.75 30.34
C GLU A 123 6.59 -18.22 30.62
N VAL A 124 6.45 -17.24 31.53
CA VAL A 124 5.17 -16.60 31.83
C VAL A 124 4.64 -15.86 30.61
N LEU A 125 5.51 -15.14 29.90
CA LEU A 125 5.11 -14.39 28.72
C LEU A 125 4.68 -15.33 27.58
N GLU A 126 5.36 -16.45 27.36
CA GLU A 126 4.95 -17.48 26.39
C GLU A 126 3.57 -18.04 26.70
N GLN A 127 3.30 -18.36 27.97
CA GLN A 127 1.98 -18.84 28.41
C GLN A 127 0.89 -17.78 28.20
N SER A 128 1.17 -16.51 28.53
CA SER A 128 0.24 -15.41 28.29
C SER A 128 -0.04 -15.21 26.80
N LEU A 129 1.00 -15.25 25.95
CA LEU A 129 0.86 -15.10 24.50
C LEU A 129 0.05 -16.25 23.90
N ALA A 130 0.31 -17.50 24.29
CA ALA A 130 -0.47 -18.65 23.83
C ALA A 130 -1.95 -18.50 24.18
N ARG A 131 -2.27 -18.13 25.44
CA ARG A 131 -3.66 -17.90 25.87
C ARG A 131 -4.34 -16.78 25.08
N LEU A 132 -3.66 -15.66 24.86
CA LEU A 132 -4.22 -14.51 24.15
C LEU A 132 -4.39 -14.78 22.64
N VAL A 133 -3.54 -15.61 22.04
CA VAL A 133 -3.71 -16.09 20.66
C VAL A 133 -4.90 -17.05 20.57
N ASP A 134 -5.02 -18.02 21.49
CA ASP A 134 -6.15 -18.95 21.53
C ASP A 134 -7.50 -18.24 21.75
N GLN A 135 -7.50 -17.13 22.51
CA GLN A 135 -8.67 -16.27 22.71
C GLN A 135 -8.99 -15.37 21.51
N GLY A 136 -8.10 -15.27 20.52
CA GLY A 136 -8.23 -14.39 19.36
C GLY A 136 -7.98 -12.91 19.65
N GLU A 137 -7.39 -12.58 20.79
CA GLU A 137 -7.02 -11.19 21.15
C GLU A 137 -5.71 -10.77 20.45
N LEU A 138 -4.81 -11.72 20.18
CA LEU A 138 -3.58 -11.51 19.41
C LEU A 138 -3.57 -12.34 18.13
N VAL A 139 -3.07 -11.72 17.06
CA VAL A 139 -2.72 -12.41 15.81
C VAL A 139 -1.22 -12.72 15.87
N GLN A 140 -0.88 -14.00 15.77
CA GLN A 140 0.51 -14.46 15.65
C GLN A 140 0.89 -14.64 14.18
N PHE A 141 2.09 -14.22 13.84
CA PHE A 141 2.64 -14.32 12.50
C PHE A 141 3.75 -15.37 12.38
N PRO A 142 4.04 -15.87 11.16
CA PRO A 142 5.05 -16.93 10.92
C PRO A 142 6.46 -16.62 11.43
N ASP A 143 6.82 -15.35 11.56
CA ASP A 143 8.12 -14.90 12.06
C ASP A 143 8.15 -14.68 13.59
N HIS A 144 7.17 -15.24 14.30
CA HIS A 144 7.00 -15.16 15.75
C HIS A 144 6.78 -13.72 16.28
N ARG A 145 6.28 -12.82 15.43
CA ARG A 145 5.75 -11.52 15.87
C ARG A 145 4.24 -11.61 16.13
N PHE A 146 3.77 -10.69 16.94
CA PHE A 146 2.38 -10.61 17.37
C PHE A 146 1.83 -9.21 17.07
N LEU A 147 0.52 -9.11 16.86
CA LEU A 147 -0.22 -7.87 16.80
C LEU A 147 -1.56 -8.02 17.50
N HIS A 148 -2.01 -6.99 18.22
CA HIS A 148 -3.35 -6.99 18.81
C HIS A 148 -4.45 -7.00 17.75
N ARG A 149 -5.55 -7.71 17.97
CA ARG A 149 -6.66 -7.81 17.01
C ARG A 149 -7.22 -6.45 16.59
N GLU A 150 -7.31 -5.50 17.53
CA GLU A 150 -7.79 -4.15 17.24
C GLU A 150 -6.78 -3.37 16.38
N GLY A 151 -5.49 -3.58 16.61
CA GLY A 151 -4.42 -3.00 15.78
C GLY A 151 -4.48 -3.56 14.35
N TYR A 152 -4.67 -4.88 14.23
CA TYR A 152 -4.83 -5.54 12.93
C TYR A 152 -6.07 -5.04 12.18
N ALA A 153 -7.22 -4.95 12.85
CA ALA A 153 -8.46 -4.40 12.28
C ALA A 153 -8.30 -2.91 11.89
N GLY A 154 -7.62 -2.13 12.73
CA GLY A 154 -7.33 -0.72 12.45
C GLY A 154 -6.48 -0.53 11.19
N LEU A 155 -5.47 -1.38 10.97
CA LEU A 155 -4.66 -1.38 9.74
C LEU A 155 -5.49 -1.76 8.51
N LYS A 156 -6.39 -2.74 8.61
CA LYS A 156 -7.35 -3.07 7.52
C LYS A 156 -8.20 -1.86 7.14
N ASP A 157 -8.73 -1.15 8.13
CA ASP A 157 -9.54 0.05 7.90
C ASP A 157 -8.72 1.21 7.33
N GLU A 158 -7.46 1.38 7.74
CA GLU A 158 -6.54 2.36 7.16
C GLU A 158 -6.29 2.06 5.68
N LEU A 159 -6.01 0.80 5.32
CA LEU A 159 -5.82 0.36 3.94
C LEU A 159 -7.06 0.60 3.08
N VAL A 160 -8.26 0.27 3.58
CA VAL A 160 -9.51 0.52 2.84
C VAL A 160 -9.75 2.01 2.64
N LYS A 161 -9.52 2.85 3.66
CA LYS A 161 -9.64 4.32 3.53
C LYS A 161 -8.64 4.87 2.51
N LEU A 162 -7.44 4.30 2.47
CA LEU A 162 -6.42 4.68 1.52
C LEU A 162 -6.80 4.31 0.08
N LEU A 163 -7.25 3.07 -0.14
CA LEU A 163 -7.79 2.63 -1.43
C LEU A 163 -8.96 3.52 -1.88
N GLN A 164 -9.87 3.88 -0.97
CA GLN A 164 -10.97 4.80 -1.26
C GLN A 164 -10.47 6.17 -1.72
N LYS A 165 -9.46 6.72 -1.04
CA LYS A 165 -8.84 7.98 -1.44
C LYS A 165 -8.20 7.86 -2.82
N MET A 166 -7.46 6.78 -3.07
CA MET A 166 -6.75 6.54 -4.33
C MET A 166 -7.72 6.41 -5.51
N HIS A 167 -8.76 5.59 -5.39
CA HIS A 167 -9.80 5.46 -6.43
C HIS A 167 -10.55 6.78 -6.69
N ARG A 168 -10.77 7.62 -5.66
CA ARG A 168 -11.35 8.96 -5.84
C ARG A 168 -10.42 9.87 -6.64
N THR A 169 -9.12 9.82 -6.38
CA THR A 169 -8.13 10.64 -7.10
C THR A 169 -7.80 10.11 -8.50
N GLN A 170 -8.00 8.81 -8.74
CA GLN A 170 -7.70 8.13 -10.00
C GLN A 170 -8.98 7.45 -10.54
N ARG A 171 -10.04 8.24 -10.76
CA ARG A 171 -11.40 7.74 -11.05
C ARG A 171 -11.48 6.79 -12.24
N LEU A 172 -10.60 6.97 -13.23
CA LEU A 172 -10.54 6.17 -14.44
C LEU A 172 -9.72 4.87 -14.30
N LYS A 173 -9.03 4.66 -13.18
CA LYS A 173 -8.35 3.38 -12.92
C LYS A 173 -9.33 2.39 -12.32
N ASP A 174 -9.50 1.26 -12.97
CA ASP A 174 -10.35 0.18 -12.47
C ASP A 174 -9.66 -0.55 -11.30
N THR A 175 -8.37 -0.83 -11.47
CA THR A 175 -7.53 -1.43 -10.43
C THR A 175 -6.30 -0.58 -10.13
N LEU A 176 -5.74 -0.80 -8.95
CA LEU A 176 -4.51 -0.17 -8.49
C LEU A 176 -3.43 -1.24 -8.33
N PRO A 177 -2.14 -0.92 -8.51
CA PRO A 177 -1.08 -1.87 -8.16
C PRO A 177 -1.17 -2.26 -6.68
N LYS A 178 -1.00 -3.55 -6.38
CA LYS A 178 -1.13 -4.12 -5.03
C LYS A 178 -0.24 -3.39 -4.00
N ASP A 179 0.94 -2.92 -4.39
CA ASP A 179 1.88 -2.22 -3.51
C ASP A 179 1.62 -0.72 -3.37
N ALA A 180 0.75 -0.13 -4.19
CA ALA A 180 0.53 1.32 -4.19
C ALA A 180 -0.03 1.86 -2.86
N PRO A 181 -0.95 1.16 -2.15
CA PRO A 181 -1.38 1.57 -0.81
C PRO A 181 -0.24 1.52 0.21
N ARG A 182 0.62 0.49 0.15
CA ARG A 182 1.76 0.33 1.07
C ARG A 182 2.65 1.57 1.12
N LEU A 183 2.90 2.18 -0.03
CA LEU A 183 3.76 3.36 -0.18
C LEU A 183 3.20 4.65 0.46
N GLN A 184 1.91 4.70 0.81
CA GLN A 184 1.31 5.87 1.48
C GLN A 184 1.07 5.65 2.97
N LEU A 185 1.42 4.49 3.52
CA LEU A 185 1.40 4.26 4.96
C LEU A 185 2.50 5.08 5.65
N SER A 186 2.26 5.42 6.92
CA SER A 186 3.23 6.16 7.74
C SER A 186 4.50 5.36 8.10
N TRP A 187 4.50 4.06 7.82
CA TRP A 187 5.58 3.13 8.06
C TRP A 187 5.53 2.03 7.00
N GLU A 188 6.63 1.29 6.84
CA GLU A 188 6.72 0.19 5.89
C GLU A 188 6.39 -1.13 6.58
N PRO A 189 5.16 -1.67 6.45
CA PRO A 189 4.83 -2.97 7.02
C PRO A 189 5.65 -4.08 6.36
N PRO A 190 6.07 -5.13 7.09
CA PRO A 190 6.69 -6.31 6.49
C PRO A 190 5.75 -7.01 5.51
N ASP A 191 6.31 -7.71 4.51
CA ASP A 191 5.55 -8.38 3.44
C ASP A 191 4.46 -9.29 3.99
N MET A 192 4.83 -10.16 4.94
CA MET A 192 3.90 -11.11 5.57
C MET A 192 2.68 -10.42 6.21
N LEU A 193 2.87 -9.25 6.85
CA LEU A 193 1.76 -8.52 7.46
C LEU A 193 0.91 -7.88 6.36
N TYR A 194 1.55 -7.25 5.38
CA TYR A 194 0.85 -6.57 4.29
C TYR A 194 0.03 -7.53 3.42
N ASP A 195 0.63 -8.66 3.04
CA ASP A 195 -0.02 -9.72 2.30
C ASP A 195 -1.16 -10.35 3.10
N GLY A 196 -0.95 -10.61 4.40
CA GLY A 196 -2.01 -11.07 5.29
C GLY A 196 -3.20 -10.11 5.33
N LEU A 197 -2.95 -8.81 5.52
CA LEU A 197 -4.00 -7.79 5.53
C LEU A 197 -4.81 -7.77 4.24
N LEU A 198 -4.15 -7.87 3.08
CA LEU A 198 -4.83 -7.87 1.79
C LEU A 198 -5.62 -9.15 1.55
N ASN A 199 -5.06 -10.31 1.87
CA ASN A 199 -5.76 -11.58 1.72
C ASN A 199 -7.00 -11.65 2.63
N ASP A 200 -6.90 -11.17 3.86
CA ASP A 200 -8.04 -11.11 4.78
C ASP A 200 -9.11 -10.13 4.27
N LEU A 201 -8.72 -8.97 3.75
CA LEU A 201 -9.67 -8.01 3.16
C LEU A 201 -10.38 -8.55 1.92
N ASP A 202 -9.70 -9.38 1.12
CA ASP A 202 -10.24 -10.06 -0.06
C ASP A 202 -11.23 -11.15 0.38
N ALA A 203 -10.84 -11.98 1.36
CA ALA A 203 -11.71 -12.98 1.96
C ALA A 203 -12.96 -12.38 2.64
N GLU A 204 -12.84 -11.19 3.22
CA GLU A 204 -13.95 -10.40 3.77
C GLU A 204 -14.84 -9.74 2.68
N GLY A 205 -14.43 -9.79 1.40
CA GLY A 205 -15.14 -9.15 0.30
C GLY A 205 -15.10 -7.62 0.33
N ARG A 206 -14.13 -7.01 1.03
CA ARG A 206 -13.94 -5.55 1.08
C ARG A 206 -13.11 -5.04 -0.09
N ILE A 207 -12.24 -5.88 -0.61
CA ILE A 207 -11.42 -5.64 -1.81
C ILE A 207 -11.54 -6.83 -2.76
N VAL A 208 -10.98 -6.69 -3.96
CA VAL A 208 -10.77 -7.77 -4.92
C VAL A 208 -9.30 -7.74 -5.34
N LEU A 209 -8.61 -8.88 -5.17
CA LEU A 209 -7.25 -9.10 -5.66
C LEU A 209 -7.26 -9.80 -7.02
N SER A 210 -6.53 -9.23 -7.99
CA SER A 210 -6.36 -9.80 -9.34
C SER A 210 -4.89 -9.81 -9.72
N GLY A 211 -4.19 -10.90 -9.45
CA GLY A 211 -2.75 -11.01 -9.71
C GLY A 211 -1.94 -9.94 -8.96
N ARG A 212 -1.44 -8.94 -9.69
CA ARG A 212 -0.65 -7.82 -9.12
C ARG A 212 -1.48 -6.56 -8.85
N SER A 213 -2.80 -6.61 -9.00
CA SER A 213 -3.69 -5.47 -8.81
C SER A 213 -4.69 -5.70 -7.68
N VAL A 214 -5.21 -4.59 -7.15
CA VAL A 214 -6.19 -4.52 -6.08
C VAL A 214 -7.22 -3.44 -6.41
N ARG A 215 -8.48 -3.68 -6.08
CA ARG A 215 -9.53 -2.66 -6.10
C ARG A 215 -10.49 -2.84 -4.94
N LEU A 216 -11.23 -1.80 -4.57
CA LEU A 216 -12.37 -1.98 -3.67
C LEU A 216 -13.44 -2.83 -4.35
N SER A 217 -14.10 -3.72 -3.60
CA SER A 217 -15.14 -4.60 -4.14
C SER A 217 -16.34 -3.84 -4.70
N ASN A 218 -16.59 -2.63 -4.19
CA ASN A 218 -17.66 -1.74 -4.63
C ASN A 218 -17.20 -0.65 -5.63
N HIS A 219 -15.93 -0.67 -6.06
CA HIS A 219 -15.44 0.29 -7.06
C HIS A 219 -15.81 -0.19 -8.46
N ALA A 220 -16.42 0.72 -9.21
CA ALA A 220 -16.67 0.58 -10.63
C ALA A 220 -16.42 1.94 -11.28
N VAL A 221 -15.65 1.95 -12.37
CA VAL A 221 -15.41 3.17 -13.14
C VAL A 221 -16.73 3.66 -13.71
N LYS A 222 -17.13 4.88 -13.34
CA LYS A 222 -18.31 5.55 -13.91
C LYS A 222 -17.82 6.67 -14.82
N LEU A 223 -18.00 6.49 -16.12
CA LEU A 223 -17.63 7.48 -17.12
C LEU A 223 -18.65 8.62 -17.18
N GLU A 224 -18.15 9.84 -17.15
CA GLU A 224 -18.91 11.07 -17.40
C GLU A 224 -19.18 11.27 -18.90
N ALA A 225 -20.05 12.21 -19.25
CA ALA A 225 -20.43 12.45 -20.65
C ALA A 225 -19.21 12.74 -21.55
N ARG A 226 -18.23 13.50 -21.04
CA ARG A 226 -16.99 13.82 -21.76
C ARG A 226 -16.13 12.59 -22.00
N GLU A 227 -15.98 11.74 -20.99
CA GLU A 227 -15.19 10.52 -21.06
C GLU A 227 -15.84 9.46 -21.95
N LYS A 228 -17.18 9.38 -21.97
CA LYS A 228 -17.89 8.53 -22.92
C LYS A 228 -17.65 8.95 -24.38
N ARG A 229 -17.63 10.25 -24.66
CA ARG A 229 -17.25 10.74 -26.00
C ARG A 229 -15.80 10.41 -26.34
N MET A 230 -14.90 10.54 -25.37
CA MET A 230 -13.49 10.15 -25.55
C MET A 230 -13.37 8.66 -25.85
N LEU A 231 -14.05 7.82 -25.07
CA LEU A 231 -14.06 6.37 -25.28
C LEU A 231 -14.58 6.02 -26.68
N ALA A 232 -15.66 6.65 -27.14
CA ALA A 232 -16.17 6.44 -28.49
C ALA A 232 -15.12 6.79 -29.57
N ALA A 233 -14.41 7.92 -29.42
CA ALA A 233 -13.33 8.29 -30.33
C ALA A 233 -12.15 7.30 -30.30
N LEU A 234 -11.82 6.76 -29.12
CA LEU A 234 -10.79 5.71 -28.97
C LEU A 234 -11.24 4.38 -29.60
N GLU A 235 -12.53 4.02 -29.49
CA GLU A 235 -13.09 2.82 -30.11
C GLU A 235 -13.10 2.90 -31.64
N GLU A 236 -13.32 4.08 -32.23
CA GLU A 236 -13.26 4.29 -33.69
C GLU A 236 -11.89 3.95 -34.30
N LEU A 237 -10.81 3.97 -33.50
CA LEU A 237 -9.48 3.52 -33.95
C LEU A 237 -9.47 2.03 -34.34
N GLY A 238 -10.42 1.23 -33.85
CA GLY A 238 -10.57 -0.18 -34.22
C GLY A 238 -10.94 -0.41 -35.68
N ASP A 239 -11.62 0.55 -36.30
CA ASP A 239 -12.11 0.46 -37.68
C ASP A 239 -11.29 1.35 -38.65
N ALA A 240 -10.23 1.98 -38.14
CA ALA A 240 -9.41 2.94 -38.88
C ALA A 240 -8.61 2.28 -40.00
N GLN A 241 -8.59 2.91 -41.18
CA GLN A 241 -7.76 2.49 -42.32
C GLN A 241 -6.84 3.64 -42.76
N PRO A 242 -5.51 3.42 -42.91
CA PRO A 242 -4.77 2.21 -42.51
C PRO A 242 -4.85 1.99 -40.99
N PRO A 243 -4.57 0.77 -40.47
CA PRO A 243 -4.63 0.47 -39.04
C PRO A 243 -3.80 1.45 -38.20
N ALA A 244 -4.38 1.95 -37.10
CA ALA A 244 -3.70 2.87 -36.21
C ALA A 244 -2.72 2.11 -35.28
N VAL A 245 -1.43 2.37 -35.46
CA VAL A 245 -0.35 1.94 -34.55
C VAL A 245 0.30 3.18 -34.00
N PHE A 246 0.37 3.29 -32.68
CA PHE A 246 0.84 4.50 -32.00
C PHE A 246 1.48 4.17 -30.65
N SER A 247 2.27 5.09 -30.10
CA SER A 247 2.64 5.04 -28.69
C SER A 247 1.69 5.89 -27.84
N MET A 248 1.70 5.71 -26.53
CA MET A 248 0.91 6.53 -25.60
C MET A 248 1.15 8.04 -25.77
N ASN A 249 2.36 8.43 -26.18
CA ASN A 249 2.72 9.84 -26.39
C ASN A 249 2.15 10.40 -27.71
N ASP A 250 1.97 9.55 -28.71
CA ASP A 250 1.52 9.96 -30.05
C ASP A 250 -0.01 9.93 -30.18
N LEU A 251 -0.72 9.37 -29.19
CA LEU A 251 -2.17 9.17 -29.24
C LEU A 251 -2.93 10.47 -29.55
N VAL A 252 -2.53 11.59 -28.95
CA VAL A 252 -3.17 12.89 -29.21
C VAL A 252 -3.07 13.27 -30.69
N GLN A 253 -1.87 13.15 -31.26
CA GLN A 253 -1.61 13.48 -32.65
C GLN A 253 -2.37 12.54 -33.59
N VAL A 254 -2.43 11.25 -33.28
CA VAL A 254 -3.14 10.24 -34.09
C VAL A 254 -4.63 10.53 -34.16
N LEU A 255 -5.23 10.91 -33.02
CA LEU A 255 -6.64 11.29 -32.99
C LEU A 255 -6.90 12.59 -33.77
N GLU A 256 -5.98 13.57 -33.71
CA GLU A 256 -6.07 14.83 -34.45
C GLU A 256 -5.97 14.62 -35.96
N ASP A 257 -4.97 13.87 -36.43
CA ASP A 257 -4.70 13.61 -37.85
C ASP A 257 -5.87 12.89 -38.53
N ARG A 258 -6.63 12.09 -37.76
CA ARG A 258 -7.76 11.30 -38.27
C ARG A 258 -9.11 12.00 -38.18
N SER A 259 -9.16 13.25 -37.69
CA SER A 259 -10.42 13.99 -37.47
C SER A 259 -11.45 13.22 -36.63
N MET A 260 -11.00 12.28 -35.80
CA MET A 260 -11.84 11.46 -34.89
C MET A 260 -12.25 12.24 -33.63
N ILE A 261 -11.92 13.52 -33.62
CA ILE A 261 -12.20 14.47 -32.57
C ILE A 261 -13.09 15.53 -33.20
N THR A 262 -14.30 15.73 -32.66
CA THR A 262 -15.15 16.87 -33.06
C THR A 262 -14.50 18.19 -32.66
N GLU A 263 -14.81 19.30 -33.34
CA GLU A 263 -14.21 20.61 -33.01
C GLU A 263 -14.41 20.98 -31.53
N ASP A 264 -15.56 20.61 -30.94
CA ASP A 264 -15.85 20.75 -29.50
C ASP A 264 -14.90 19.93 -28.62
N LEU A 265 -14.61 18.69 -29.01
CA LEU A 265 -13.68 17.81 -28.30
C LEU A 265 -12.22 18.24 -28.51
N ARG A 266 -11.90 18.91 -29.62
CA ARG A 266 -10.57 19.41 -30.00
C ARG A 266 -10.12 20.59 -29.14
N VAL A 267 -11.05 21.49 -28.82
CA VAL A 267 -10.85 22.59 -27.85
C VAL A 267 -10.61 22.01 -26.44
N ASP A 268 -11.35 20.98 -26.07
CA ASP A 268 -11.23 20.28 -24.79
C ASP A 268 -9.94 19.44 -24.67
N LEU A 269 -9.42 18.91 -25.78
CA LEU A 269 -8.24 18.02 -25.82
C LEU A 269 -6.92 18.76 -25.73
N LYS A 270 -6.80 19.94 -26.34
CA LYS A 270 -5.63 20.82 -26.14
C LYS A 270 -5.50 21.30 -24.70
N ALA A 271 -6.60 21.31 -23.95
CA ALA A 271 -6.65 21.74 -22.56
C ALA A 271 -6.29 20.64 -21.55
N ASP A 272 -6.36 19.35 -21.92
CA ASP A 272 -6.29 18.25 -20.93
C ASP A 272 -5.67 16.95 -21.49
N ALA A 273 -4.36 17.00 -21.77
CA ALA A 273 -3.59 15.83 -22.18
C ALA A 273 -3.55 14.71 -21.10
N ASP A 274 -3.78 15.06 -19.83
CA ASP A 274 -3.85 14.11 -18.72
C ASP A 274 -5.11 13.25 -18.77
N MET A 275 -6.26 13.83 -19.14
CA MET A 275 -7.49 13.08 -19.39
C MET A 275 -7.31 12.06 -20.51
N ILE A 276 -6.64 12.40 -21.62
CA ILE A 276 -6.42 11.48 -22.75
C ILE A 276 -5.61 10.27 -22.30
N ARG A 277 -4.49 10.53 -21.61
CA ARG A 277 -3.65 9.47 -21.06
C ARG A 277 -4.41 8.61 -20.06
N SER A 278 -5.27 9.21 -19.24
CA SER A 278 -6.10 8.48 -18.27
C SER A 278 -7.15 7.61 -18.96
N MET A 279 -7.79 8.12 -20.03
CA MET A 279 -8.75 7.36 -20.84
C MET A 279 -8.08 6.25 -21.66
N ALA A 280 -6.86 6.49 -22.16
CA ALA A 280 -6.08 5.46 -22.82
C ALA A 280 -5.64 4.36 -21.85
N GLY A 281 -5.24 4.73 -20.63
CA GLY A 281 -5.01 3.78 -19.54
C GLY A 281 -6.26 2.98 -19.20
N TYR A 282 -7.43 3.63 -19.13
CA TYR A 282 -8.71 2.94 -18.97
C TYR A 282 -8.99 1.98 -20.14
N ALA A 283 -8.74 2.39 -21.39
CA ALA A 283 -8.92 1.53 -22.57
C ALA A 283 -7.99 0.30 -22.55
N MET A 284 -6.77 0.43 -22.01
CA MET A 284 -5.87 -0.69 -21.76
C MET A 284 -6.42 -1.63 -20.68
N ASP A 285 -6.86 -1.08 -19.54
CA ASP A 285 -7.43 -1.85 -18.43
C ASP A 285 -8.72 -2.61 -18.87
N GLN A 286 -9.44 -2.11 -19.87
CA GLN A 286 -10.62 -2.74 -20.47
C GLN A 286 -10.29 -3.64 -21.69
N GLU A 287 -9.01 -3.89 -21.99
CA GLU A 287 -8.55 -4.69 -23.13
C GLU A 287 -9.01 -4.18 -24.51
N ILE A 288 -9.46 -2.92 -24.59
CA ILE A 288 -9.81 -2.25 -25.86
C ILE A 288 -8.54 -2.00 -26.65
N PHE A 289 -7.48 -1.58 -25.95
CA PHE A 289 -6.14 -1.42 -26.50
C PHE A 289 -5.23 -2.54 -26.03
N VAL A 290 -4.33 -2.96 -26.93
CA VAL A 290 -3.30 -3.94 -26.68
C VAL A 290 -1.96 -3.27 -26.88
N GLU A 291 -1.12 -3.29 -25.85
CA GLU A 291 0.29 -2.93 -25.96
C GLU A 291 1.09 -4.15 -26.43
N PHE A 292 1.95 -3.95 -27.42
CA PHE A 292 2.87 -4.95 -27.96
C PHE A 292 4.29 -4.38 -28.03
N ALA A 293 5.20 -5.08 -28.72
CA ALA A 293 6.62 -4.76 -28.84
C ALA A 293 6.89 -3.24 -28.98
N ASP A 294 7.94 -2.76 -28.31
CA ASP A 294 8.35 -1.34 -28.30
C ASP A 294 7.29 -0.35 -27.76
N ARG A 295 6.40 -0.79 -26.85
CA ARG A 295 5.30 0.01 -26.28
C ARG A 295 4.35 0.56 -27.34
N GLN A 296 4.25 -0.16 -28.46
CA GLN A 296 3.31 0.16 -29.51
C GLN A 296 1.93 -0.31 -29.09
N ILE A 297 0.92 0.47 -29.44
CA ILE A 297 -0.47 0.27 -29.03
C ILE A 297 -1.30 0.16 -30.30
N MET A 298 -2.21 -0.81 -30.29
CA MET A 298 -3.25 -0.94 -31.30
C MET A 298 -4.58 -1.31 -30.63
N HIS A 299 -5.68 -0.90 -31.24
CA HIS A 299 -7.00 -1.38 -30.84
C HIS A 299 -7.13 -2.89 -31.08
N HIS A 300 -7.67 -3.64 -30.12
CA HIS A 300 -7.83 -5.10 -30.16
C HIS A 300 -8.51 -5.59 -31.46
N ARG A 301 -9.66 -5.03 -31.82
CA ARG A 301 -10.34 -5.30 -33.11
C ARG A 301 -9.45 -5.11 -34.34
N ALA A 302 -8.70 -4.01 -34.41
CA ALA A 302 -7.78 -3.75 -35.52
C ALA A 302 -6.65 -4.80 -35.55
N LEU A 303 -6.12 -5.17 -34.38
CA LEU A 303 -5.06 -6.17 -34.24
C LEU A 303 -5.51 -7.55 -34.70
N GLU A 304 -6.72 -7.96 -34.32
CA GLU A 304 -7.32 -9.21 -34.79
C GLU A 304 -7.58 -9.20 -36.31
N SER A 305 -8.06 -8.09 -36.86
CA SER A 305 -8.22 -7.93 -38.32
C SER A 305 -6.89 -8.05 -39.06
N VAL A 306 -5.84 -7.41 -38.53
CA VAL A 306 -4.47 -7.52 -39.06
C VAL A 306 -3.97 -8.97 -38.97
N ARG A 307 -4.20 -9.66 -37.85
CA ARG A 307 -3.83 -11.07 -37.66
C ARG A 307 -4.51 -11.96 -38.71
N GLN A 308 -5.82 -11.80 -38.91
CA GLN A 308 -6.58 -12.58 -39.88
C GLN A 308 -6.07 -12.35 -41.31
N ASN A 309 -5.83 -11.09 -41.69
CA ASN A 309 -5.29 -10.74 -43.00
C ASN A 309 -3.89 -11.32 -43.22
N LEU A 310 -3.03 -11.30 -42.19
CA LEU A 310 -1.70 -11.90 -42.23
C LEU A 310 -1.79 -13.42 -42.44
N VAL A 311 -2.65 -14.11 -41.69
CA VAL A 311 -2.83 -15.56 -41.82
C VAL A 311 -3.31 -15.91 -43.22
N ALA A 312 -4.37 -15.26 -43.73
CA ALA A 312 -4.90 -15.52 -45.07
C ALA A 312 -3.86 -15.24 -46.18
N TYR A 313 -3.04 -14.20 -46.00
CA TYR A 313 -1.94 -13.91 -46.92
C TYR A 313 -0.89 -15.04 -46.91
N LEU A 314 -0.49 -15.53 -45.74
CA LEU A 314 0.51 -16.58 -45.61
C LEU A 314 0.00 -17.96 -46.05
N GLU A 315 -1.29 -18.26 -45.90
CA GLU A 315 -1.91 -19.48 -46.44
C GLU A 315 -1.81 -19.53 -47.98
N SER A 316 -1.88 -18.37 -48.63
CA SER A 316 -1.86 -18.26 -50.09
C SER A 316 -0.46 -18.04 -50.68
N HIS A 317 0.45 -17.37 -49.96
CA HIS A 317 1.78 -16.97 -50.46
C HIS A 317 2.95 -17.66 -49.74
N GLY A 318 2.70 -18.36 -48.63
CA GLY A 318 3.68 -19.12 -47.84
C GLY A 318 4.55 -18.28 -46.91
N THR A 319 5.10 -17.16 -47.38
CA THR A 319 5.98 -16.28 -46.59
C THR A 319 5.70 -14.80 -46.85
N VAL A 320 6.02 -13.93 -45.89
CA VAL A 320 5.95 -12.47 -46.04
C VAL A 320 7.20 -11.79 -45.50
N ARG A 321 7.67 -10.74 -46.18
CA ARG A 321 8.71 -9.83 -45.66
C ARG A 321 8.06 -8.64 -44.98
N ALA A 322 8.75 -8.05 -44.00
CA ALA A 322 8.29 -6.82 -43.34
C ALA A 322 7.99 -5.67 -44.32
N SER A 323 8.71 -5.57 -45.45
CA SER A 323 8.44 -4.59 -46.50
C SER A 323 7.12 -4.83 -47.25
N GLU A 324 6.76 -6.10 -47.48
CA GLU A 324 5.51 -6.48 -48.16
C GLU A 324 4.33 -6.28 -47.21
N PHE A 325 4.48 -6.72 -45.96
CA PHE A 325 3.47 -6.54 -44.93
C PHE A 325 3.17 -5.06 -44.66
N ARG A 326 4.22 -4.23 -44.63
CA ARG A 326 4.09 -2.77 -44.57
C ARG A 326 3.21 -2.22 -45.70
N SER A 327 3.51 -2.59 -46.95
CA SER A 327 2.77 -2.11 -48.12
C SER A 327 1.32 -2.58 -48.11
N HIS A 328 1.07 -3.82 -47.65
CA HIS A 328 -0.27 -4.38 -47.53
C HIS A 328 -1.15 -3.64 -46.52
N LEU A 329 -0.57 -3.23 -45.38
CA LEU A 329 -1.30 -2.54 -44.32
C LEU A 329 -1.25 -1.00 -44.41
N GLY A 330 -0.40 -0.43 -45.25
CA GLY A 330 -0.22 1.02 -45.36
C GLY A 330 0.42 1.67 -44.12
N ILE A 331 1.24 0.93 -43.37
CA ILE A 331 1.88 1.41 -42.12
C ILE A 331 3.38 1.71 -42.31
N SER A 332 4.08 2.09 -41.23
CA SER A 332 5.54 2.30 -41.26
C SER A 332 6.29 0.95 -41.22
N ARG A 333 7.54 0.92 -41.69
CA ARG A 333 8.36 -0.31 -41.62
C ARG A 333 8.64 -0.73 -40.18
N ALA A 334 8.77 0.24 -39.27
CA ALA A 334 8.95 -0.03 -37.84
C ALA A 334 7.70 -0.73 -37.28
N HIS A 335 6.50 -0.20 -37.57
CA HIS A 335 5.24 -0.79 -37.10
C HIS A 335 4.99 -2.18 -37.68
N ALA A 336 5.29 -2.39 -38.97
CA ALA A 336 5.16 -3.69 -39.60
C ALA A 336 6.10 -4.73 -38.98
N THR A 337 7.34 -4.34 -38.66
CA THR A 337 8.29 -5.23 -37.97
C THR A 337 7.79 -5.56 -36.56
N ALA A 338 7.38 -4.56 -35.78
CA ALA A 338 6.89 -4.75 -34.41
C ALA A 338 5.66 -5.67 -34.33
N LEU A 339 4.72 -5.54 -35.29
CA LEU A 339 3.56 -6.44 -35.38
C LEU A 339 3.96 -7.88 -35.72
N LEU A 340 4.89 -8.06 -36.67
CA LEU A 340 5.37 -9.40 -37.04
C LEU A 340 6.13 -10.07 -35.90
N ASP A 341 6.95 -9.31 -35.16
CA ASP A 341 7.64 -9.82 -33.97
C ASP A 341 6.63 -10.18 -32.87
N TYR A 342 5.60 -9.34 -32.65
CA TYR A 342 4.52 -9.65 -31.72
C TYR A 342 3.75 -10.93 -32.09
N PHE A 343 3.43 -11.12 -33.38
CA PHE A 343 2.80 -12.36 -33.85
C PHE A 343 3.72 -13.58 -33.78
N CYS A 344 5.05 -13.39 -33.81
CA CYS A 344 5.99 -14.46 -33.48
C CYS A 344 5.94 -14.83 -32.00
N ASP A 345 5.93 -13.84 -31.10
CA ASP A 345 5.87 -14.07 -29.66
C ASP A 345 4.56 -14.78 -29.25
N LEU A 346 3.46 -14.49 -29.95
CA LEU A 346 2.18 -15.19 -29.80
C LEU A 346 2.13 -16.58 -30.47
N GLY A 347 3.17 -16.98 -31.20
CA GLY A 347 3.23 -18.26 -31.92
C GLY A 347 2.33 -18.33 -33.16
N VAL A 348 1.88 -17.19 -33.70
CA VAL A 348 1.08 -17.12 -34.94
C VAL A 348 1.98 -17.32 -36.16
N THR A 349 3.18 -16.74 -36.14
CA THR A 349 4.17 -16.85 -37.22
C THR A 349 5.54 -17.25 -36.69
N ASN A 350 6.38 -17.83 -37.54
CA ASN A 350 7.79 -18.07 -37.25
C ASN A 350 8.67 -17.31 -38.24
N ARG A 351 9.79 -16.77 -37.74
CA ARG A 351 10.77 -16.06 -38.55
C ARG A 351 11.73 -17.05 -39.22
N GLU A 352 11.84 -16.99 -40.54
CA GLU A 352 12.72 -17.82 -41.36
C GLU A 352 13.49 -16.96 -42.37
N SER A 353 14.81 -16.88 -42.23
CA SER A 353 15.71 -16.25 -43.22
C SER A 353 15.33 -14.81 -43.66
N GLY A 354 14.77 -14.01 -42.74
CA GLY A 354 14.34 -12.63 -43.03
C GLY A 354 12.91 -12.50 -43.58
N THR A 355 12.16 -13.60 -43.61
CA THR A 355 10.72 -13.67 -43.87
C THR A 355 9.98 -14.23 -42.66
N HIS A 356 8.67 -14.11 -42.64
CA HIS A 356 7.78 -14.74 -41.67
C HIS A 356 6.87 -15.72 -42.39
N ARG A 357 6.60 -16.87 -41.77
CA ARG A 357 5.64 -17.89 -42.25
C ARG A 357 4.71 -18.31 -41.14
N LEU A 358 3.61 -18.98 -41.45
CA LEU A 358 2.74 -19.54 -40.41
C LEU A 358 3.52 -20.52 -39.53
N ALA A 359 3.34 -20.40 -38.22
CA ALA A 359 3.79 -21.44 -37.31
C ALA A 359 3.03 -22.73 -37.62
N GLN A 360 3.74 -23.85 -37.82
CA GLN A 360 3.09 -25.15 -37.90
C GLN A 360 2.67 -25.51 -36.48
N GLY A 361 1.38 -25.74 -36.26
CA GLY A 361 0.90 -26.29 -34.99
C GLY A 361 1.48 -27.69 -34.79
N ASP A 362 1.90 -27.99 -33.57
CA ASP A 362 2.12 -29.38 -33.12
C ASP A 362 0.81 -30.17 -33.10
#